data_AF-A0A286ABT5-F1
#
_entry.id   AF-A0A286ABT5-F1
#
_cell.length_a   1.000
_cell.length_b   1.000
_cell.length_c   1.000
_cell.angle_alpha   90.00
_cell.angle_beta   90.00
_cell.angle_gamma   90.00
#
_symmetry.space_group_name_H-M   'P 1'
#
loop_
_entity.id
_entity.type
_entity.pdbx_description
1 polymer ?
#
loop_
_entity_poly.entity_id
_entity_poly.type
_entity_poly.pdbx_seq_one_letter_code
_entity_poly.pdbx_strand_id
1 'polypeptide(L)'
;MTKGVRRSERRPLAGGKRQNFIRQKFEFKDLEITVADGAPGFGSAALFKLPEGNVLIHGAAGYVRLSSSDAQLTATFDGDISIGTGSDADGSLSGSEINLVASTSLGAATSKVSPVVRLVSATANNGVIHDNTANDLQFYVNVLIDDAAISGEVDLLLNGHMEVLYTVLGDD
;
A
#
# COMPACT_ATOMS: atom_id res chain seq x y z
N MET A 1 -3.95 1.53 -37.34
CA MET A 1 -4.36 0.44 -36.43
C MET A 1 -5.79 0.69 -36.00
N THR A 2 -6.74 -0.12 -36.45
CA THR A 2 -8.16 0.05 -36.09
C THR A 2 -8.35 -0.51 -34.69
N LYS A 3 -8.47 0.36 -33.69
CA LYS A 3 -8.72 -0.02 -32.30
C LYS A 3 -10.17 -0.49 -32.16
N GLY A 4 -10.39 -1.67 -31.55
CA GLY A 4 -11.71 -2.17 -31.10
C GLY A 4 -12.46 -3.12 -32.06
N VAL A 5 -12.86 -4.30 -31.55
CA VAL A 5 -13.80 -5.21 -32.25
C VAL A 5 -15.24 -4.84 -31.87
N ARG A 6 -16.12 -4.72 -32.86
CA ARG A 6 -17.50 -4.20 -32.78
C ARG A 6 -18.49 -4.96 -31.86
N ARG A 7 -18.05 -5.89 -31.01
CA ARG A 7 -18.91 -6.86 -30.31
C ARG A 7 -19.01 -6.73 -28.79
N SER A 8 -18.18 -5.95 -28.10
CA SER A 8 -18.34 -5.71 -26.65
C SER A 8 -19.34 -4.59 -26.32
N GLU A 9 -19.47 -3.57 -27.17
CA GLU A 9 -20.34 -2.39 -26.93
C GLU A 9 -21.84 -2.61 -27.25
N ARG A 10 -22.22 -3.73 -27.89
CA ARG A 10 -23.58 -3.94 -28.43
C ARG A 10 -24.56 -4.69 -27.52
N ARG A 11 -24.20 -5.01 -26.28
CA ARG A 11 -25.24 -5.32 -25.28
C ARG A 11 -25.79 -3.99 -24.77
N PRO A 12 -27.10 -3.70 -24.92
CA PRO A 12 -27.71 -2.68 -24.08
C PRO A 12 -27.45 -3.12 -22.64
N LEU A 13 -26.91 -2.23 -21.80
CA LEU A 13 -27.11 -2.34 -20.37
C LEU A 13 -28.62 -2.21 -20.13
N ALA A 14 -29.34 -3.32 -20.31
CA ALA A 14 -30.76 -3.41 -20.03
C ALA A 14 -30.95 -3.11 -18.55
N GLY A 15 -31.43 -1.90 -18.25
CA GLY A 15 -31.51 -1.35 -16.91
C GLY A 15 -30.18 -0.74 -16.49
N GLY A 16 -30.17 0.57 -16.23
CA GLY A 16 -29.00 1.32 -15.76
C GLY A 16 -28.30 0.58 -14.61
N LYS A 17 -27.24 -0.15 -14.94
CA LYS A 17 -26.39 -0.76 -13.93
C LYS A 17 -25.63 0.39 -13.30
N ARG A 18 -26.00 0.73 -12.06
CA ARG A 18 -25.17 1.58 -11.21
C ARG A 18 -23.76 0.96 -11.23
N GLN A 19 -22.78 1.68 -11.77
CA GLN A 19 -21.39 1.32 -11.52
C GLN A 19 -21.15 1.59 -10.04
N ASN A 20 -20.98 0.52 -9.26
CA ASN A 20 -20.79 0.66 -7.84
C ASN A 20 -19.36 1.12 -7.60
N PHE A 21 -19.22 2.32 -7.05
CA PHE A 21 -17.99 2.71 -6.38
C PHE A 21 -17.97 2.03 -5.02
N ILE A 22 -16.96 1.19 -4.81
CA ILE A 22 -16.78 0.48 -3.54
C ILE A 22 -15.77 1.28 -2.74
N ARG A 23 -16.21 1.80 -1.60
CA ARG A 23 -15.31 2.31 -0.56
C ARG A 23 -15.13 1.21 0.48
N GLN A 24 -13.92 0.68 0.56
CA GLN A 24 -13.58 -0.36 1.51
C GLN A 24 -12.55 0.16 2.51
N LYS A 25 -12.80 -0.08 3.80
CA LYS A 25 -11.85 0.19 4.88
C LYS A 25 -11.12 -1.10 5.22
N PHE A 26 -9.80 -1.05 5.18
CA PHE A 26 -8.89 -2.08 5.66
C PHE A 26 -8.31 -1.61 6.99
N GLU A 27 -8.50 -2.39 8.05
CA GLU A 27 -7.96 -2.10 9.38
C GLU A 27 -6.77 -3.02 9.63
N PHE A 28 -5.71 -2.46 10.21
CA PHE A 28 -4.49 -3.17 10.54
C PHE A 28 -4.28 -3.03 12.04
N LYS A 29 -4.11 -4.17 12.70
CA LYS A 29 -3.83 -4.21 14.12
C LYS A 29 -2.65 -5.14 14.34
N ASP A 30 -1.59 -4.58 14.90
CA ASP A 30 -0.35 -5.28 15.20
C ASP A 30 0.15 -6.11 14.00
N LEU A 31 0.06 -5.55 12.78
CA LEU A 31 0.61 -6.19 11.60
C LEU A 31 2.13 -6.08 11.67
N GLU A 32 2.79 -7.23 11.74
CA GLU A 32 4.24 -7.34 11.87
C GLU A 32 4.94 -7.05 10.53
N ILE A 33 6.00 -6.24 10.59
CA ILE A 33 6.89 -5.91 9.50
C ILE A 33 8.32 -6.14 10.00
N THR A 34 8.94 -7.22 9.52
CA THR A 34 10.35 -7.47 9.81
C THR A 34 11.21 -6.58 8.91
N VAL A 35 12.07 -5.78 9.53
CA VAL A 35 12.98 -4.83 8.90
C VAL A 35 14.39 -5.34 9.08
N ALA A 36 15.07 -5.56 7.96
CA ALA A 36 16.49 -5.88 7.95
C ALA A 36 17.32 -4.60 8.11
N ASP A 37 18.42 -4.71 8.82
CA ASP A 37 19.43 -3.65 8.92
C ASP A 37 20.08 -3.39 7.54
N GLY A 38 20.42 -2.13 7.28
CA GLY A 38 20.91 -1.67 5.98
C GLY A 38 21.05 -0.15 5.92
N ALA A 39 21.46 0.36 4.76
CA ALA A 39 21.60 1.80 4.52
C ALA A 39 20.66 2.26 3.39
N PRO A 40 19.36 2.46 3.63
CA PRO A 40 18.63 2.37 4.92
C PRO A 40 18.22 0.94 5.30
N GLY A 41 17.77 0.74 6.54
CA GLY A 41 17.12 -0.49 6.93
C GLY A 41 15.77 -0.59 6.24
N PHE A 42 15.36 -1.79 5.81
CA PHE A 42 14.15 -1.94 5.00
C PHE A 42 13.39 -3.23 5.28
N GLY A 43 12.08 -3.18 5.10
CA GLY A 43 11.18 -4.29 5.36
C GLY A 43 9.84 -4.14 4.65
N SER A 44 9.14 -5.25 4.46
CA SER A 44 7.84 -5.27 3.80
C SER A 44 6.93 -6.34 4.38
N ALA A 45 5.63 -6.05 4.42
CA ALA A 45 4.61 -7.02 4.82
C ALA A 45 3.40 -6.98 3.89
N ALA A 46 2.78 -8.13 3.68
CA ALA A 46 1.51 -8.21 2.95
C ALA A 46 0.40 -7.49 3.74
N LEU A 47 -0.23 -6.50 3.11
CA LEU A 47 -1.17 -5.61 3.76
C LEU A 47 -2.64 -5.98 3.49
N PHE A 48 -3.06 -5.95 2.22
CA PHE A 48 -4.41 -6.33 1.81
C PHE A 48 -4.49 -6.76 0.35
N LYS A 49 -5.62 -7.40 0.00
CA LYS A 49 -5.97 -7.74 -1.38
C LYS A 49 -7.25 -7.03 -1.80
N LEU A 50 -7.36 -6.77 -3.10
CA LEU A 50 -8.59 -6.33 -3.74
C LEU A 50 -9.33 -7.55 -4.31
N PRO A 51 -10.64 -7.46 -4.57
CA PRO A 51 -11.38 -8.54 -5.22
C PRO A 51 -10.82 -8.87 -6.60
N GLU A 52 -11.10 -10.08 -7.07
CA GLU A 52 -10.76 -10.57 -8.40
C GLU A 52 -11.38 -9.70 -9.51
N GLY A 53 -10.67 -9.59 -10.63
CA GLY A 53 -11.07 -8.85 -11.83
C GLY A 53 -10.18 -7.64 -12.13
N ASN A 54 -10.52 -6.89 -13.17
CA ASN A 54 -9.87 -5.62 -13.48
C ASN A 54 -10.34 -4.54 -12.51
N VAL A 55 -9.45 -4.05 -11.65
CA VAL A 55 -9.78 -3.10 -10.60
C VAL A 55 -9.21 -1.72 -10.92
N LEU A 56 -10.10 -0.74 -11.09
CA LEU A 56 -9.75 0.67 -11.20
C LEU A 56 -9.73 1.30 -9.81
N ILE A 57 -8.57 1.81 -9.39
CA ILE A 57 -8.44 2.54 -8.13
C ILE A 57 -8.60 4.03 -8.39
N HIS A 58 -9.54 4.66 -7.67
CA HIS A 58 -9.81 6.10 -7.75
C HIS A 58 -8.97 6.89 -6.74
N GLY A 59 -8.63 6.25 -5.62
CA GLY A 59 -7.78 6.83 -4.60
C GLY A 59 -7.82 6.01 -3.31
N ALA A 60 -6.90 6.35 -2.40
CA ALA A 60 -6.78 5.76 -1.10
C ALA A 60 -6.35 6.82 -0.08
N ALA A 61 -6.83 6.70 1.15
CA ALA A 61 -6.39 7.56 2.24
C ALA A 61 -6.54 6.83 3.58
N GLY A 62 -5.69 7.15 4.54
CA GLY A 62 -5.74 6.52 5.84
C GLY A 62 -4.76 7.10 6.82
N TYR A 63 -4.68 6.44 7.97
CA TYR A 63 -3.80 6.82 9.06
C TYR A 63 -3.15 5.58 9.64
N VAL A 64 -1.85 5.65 9.86
CA VAL A 64 -1.05 4.55 10.39
C VAL A 64 -0.12 5.03 11.47
N ARG A 65 0.34 4.08 12.28
CA ARG A 65 1.33 4.25 13.33
C ARG A 65 2.17 2.99 13.42
N LEU A 66 3.47 3.16 13.60
CA LEU A 66 4.40 2.09 13.84
C LEU A 66 4.84 2.10 15.30
N SER A 67 5.01 0.91 15.87
CA SER A 67 5.59 0.73 17.20
C SER A 67 6.51 -0.48 17.20
N SER A 68 7.52 -0.49 18.07
CA SER A 68 8.35 -1.67 18.28
C SER A 68 8.79 -1.79 19.74
N SER A 69 9.11 -3.02 20.15
CA SER A 69 9.75 -3.32 21.42
C SER A 69 11.25 -3.59 21.29
N ASP A 70 11.78 -3.77 20.08
CA ASP A 70 13.11 -4.35 19.87
C ASP A 70 14.26 -3.46 20.29
N ALA A 71 15.20 -4.03 21.02
CA ALA A 71 16.32 -3.29 21.62
C ALA A 71 17.25 -2.66 20.57
N GLN A 72 17.31 -3.25 19.37
CA GLN A 72 18.13 -2.81 18.23
C GLN A 72 17.54 -1.63 17.48
N LEU A 73 16.31 -1.19 17.82
CA LEU A 73 15.70 0.03 17.28
C LEU A 73 15.81 1.16 18.30
N THR A 74 16.29 2.32 17.86
CA THR A 74 16.35 3.52 18.71
C THR A 74 14.96 4.01 19.11
N ALA A 75 14.86 4.66 20.27
CA ALA A 75 13.59 5.19 20.77
C ALA A 75 13.00 6.31 19.90
N THR A 76 13.83 6.92 19.05
CA THR A 76 13.51 8.08 18.22
C THR A 76 13.65 7.77 16.73
N PHE A 77 13.48 6.50 16.34
CA PHE A 77 13.57 6.10 14.93
C PHE A 77 12.66 6.96 14.05
N ASP A 78 13.13 7.19 12.83
CA ASP A 78 12.40 7.78 11.73
C ASP A 78 12.67 6.97 10.47
N GLY A 79 12.10 7.46 9.38
CA GLY A 79 12.17 6.83 8.08
C GLY A 79 10.90 7.10 7.29
N ASP A 80 10.63 6.20 6.35
CA ASP A 80 9.60 6.36 5.33
C ASP A 80 8.68 5.14 5.27
N ILE A 81 7.44 5.37 4.83
CA ILE A 81 6.46 4.31 4.58
C ILE A 81 5.80 4.52 3.22
N SER A 82 5.58 3.44 2.50
CA SER A 82 4.77 3.43 1.27
C SER A 82 3.84 2.23 1.22
N ILE A 83 2.90 2.27 0.28
CA ILE A 83 2.03 1.14 -0.03
C ILE A 83 2.04 0.94 -1.54
N GLY A 84 2.26 -0.29 -1.97
CA GLY A 84 2.26 -0.63 -3.37
C GLY A 84 2.04 -2.10 -3.64
N THR A 85 2.04 -2.50 -4.89
CA THR A 85 1.88 -3.91 -5.32
C THR A 85 3.19 -4.69 -5.33
N GLY A 86 4.32 -4.03 -5.04
CA GLY A 86 5.63 -4.67 -4.86
C GLY A 86 6.12 -4.50 -3.42
N SER A 87 6.82 -5.52 -2.93
CA SER A 87 7.63 -5.46 -1.71
C SER A 87 9.00 -4.85 -2.01
N ASP A 88 9.51 -4.04 -1.08
CA ASP A 88 10.87 -3.52 -1.16
C ASP A 88 11.89 -4.65 -1.04
N ALA A 89 12.95 -4.57 -1.84
CA ALA A 89 14.00 -5.58 -1.93
C ALA A 89 15.42 -4.99 -1.85
N ASP A 90 15.56 -3.65 -1.87
CA ASP A 90 16.86 -3.00 -1.98
C ASP A 90 17.00 -1.72 -1.14
N GLY A 91 15.98 -1.34 -0.36
CA GLY A 91 15.98 -0.15 0.48
C GLY A 91 15.72 1.13 -0.31
N SER A 92 15.15 1.03 -1.52
CA SER A 92 14.82 2.17 -2.38
C SER A 92 13.39 2.08 -2.92
N LEU A 93 12.46 2.79 -2.26
CA LEU A 93 11.05 2.81 -2.63
C LEU A 93 10.79 3.46 -4.01
N SER A 94 10.47 2.62 -5.00
CA SER A 94 10.23 3.03 -6.38
C SER A 94 9.21 2.14 -7.12
N GLY A 95 8.79 2.57 -8.32
CA GLY A 95 7.96 1.75 -9.20
C GLY A 95 6.71 1.17 -8.52
N SER A 96 6.65 -0.17 -8.41
CA SER A 96 5.54 -0.90 -7.80
C SER A 96 5.44 -0.76 -6.28
N GLU A 97 6.48 -0.34 -5.58
CA GLU A 97 6.49 -0.21 -4.10
C GLU A 97 5.79 1.06 -3.62
N ILE A 98 5.62 2.04 -4.52
CA ILE A 98 5.02 3.35 -4.25
C ILE A 98 3.75 3.59 -5.06
N ASN A 99 3.18 2.52 -5.62
CA ASN A 99 2.17 2.66 -6.67
C ASN A 99 0.72 2.82 -6.17
N LEU A 100 0.48 2.75 -4.86
CA LEU A 100 -0.79 3.16 -4.26
C LEU A 100 -0.61 4.41 -3.39
N VAL A 101 0.34 4.37 -2.46
CA VAL A 101 0.74 5.49 -1.60
C VAL A 101 2.23 5.74 -1.85
N ALA A 102 2.58 6.98 -2.16
CA ALA A 102 3.97 7.38 -2.38
C ALA A 102 4.79 7.25 -1.09
N SER A 103 6.13 7.26 -1.20
CA SER A 103 6.98 7.34 0.00
C SER A 103 6.58 8.55 0.84
N THR A 104 6.24 8.29 2.09
CA THR A 104 5.74 9.27 3.05
C THR A 104 6.57 9.17 4.33
N SER A 105 7.16 10.27 4.77
CA SER A 105 7.95 10.28 6.01
C SER A 105 7.08 10.02 7.24
N LEU A 106 7.60 9.19 8.15
CA LEU A 106 6.95 8.82 9.40
C LEU A 106 7.04 9.92 10.48
N GLY A 107 8.05 10.78 10.39
CA GLY A 107 8.48 11.65 11.47
C GLY A 107 9.11 10.89 12.65
N ALA A 108 9.92 11.58 13.45
CA ALA A 108 10.67 10.98 14.55
C ALA A 108 9.75 10.38 15.63
N ALA A 109 10.03 9.13 16.00
CA ALA A 109 9.34 8.42 17.05
C ALA A 109 9.64 9.00 18.45
N THR A 110 8.81 8.62 19.42
CA THR A 110 9.09 8.83 20.84
C THR A 110 8.81 7.52 21.56
N SER A 111 9.80 7.03 22.32
CA SER A 111 9.72 5.75 23.02
C SER A 111 9.36 4.58 22.09
N LYS A 112 9.96 4.54 20.89
CA LYS A 112 9.72 3.54 19.83
C LYS A 112 8.28 3.50 19.32
N VAL A 113 7.59 4.64 19.38
CA VAL A 113 6.28 4.79 18.76
C VAL A 113 6.31 6.00 17.85
N SER A 114 6.04 5.78 16.56
CA SER A 114 5.97 6.85 15.58
C SER A 114 4.81 7.81 15.89
N PRO A 115 4.83 9.04 15.36
CA PRO A 115 3.63 9.84 15.19
C PRO A 115 2.57 9.09 14.37
N VAL A 116 1.33 9.56 14.45
CA VAL A 116 0.29 9.09 13.52
C VAL A 116 0.51 9.77 12.19
N VAL A 117 0.69 8.98 11.15
CA VAL A 117 1.05 9.44 9.80
C VAL A 117 -0.17 9.31 8.91
N ARG A 118 -0.47 10.36 8.16
CA ARG A 118 -1.54 10.35 7.16
C ARG A 118 -0.99 9.85 5.84
N LEU A 119 -1.59 8.77 5.33
CA LEU A 119 -1.29 8.22 4.01
C LEU A 119 -2.35 8.69 3.01
N VAL A 120 -1.91 9.08 1.82
CA VAL A 120 -2.79 9.52 0.73
C VAL A 120 -2.26 8.95 -0.59
N SER A 121 -3.18 8.61 -1.49
CA SER A 121 -2.85 8.04 -2.79
C SER A 121 -1.87 8.89 -3.57
N ALA A 122 -0.88 8.24 -4.19
CA ALA A 122 0.01 8.88 -5.14
C ALA A 122 -0.80 9.38 -6.35
N THR A 123 -0.78 10.69 -6.61
CA THR A 123 -1.58 11.30 -7.69
C THR A 123 -1.24 10.73 -9.07
N ALA A 124 0.00 10.28 -9.26
CA ALA A 124 0.46 9.65 -10.49
C ALA A 124 -0.30 8.36 -10.85
N ASN A 125 -0.97 7.74 -9.87
CA ASN A 125 -1.51 6.38 -10.02
C ASN A 125 -3.03 6.30 -9.85
N ASN A 126 -3.68 7.44 -9.59
CA ASN A 126 -5.14 7.51 -9.66
C ASN A 126 -5.60 7.30 -11.10
N GLY A 127 -6.46 6.31 -11.32
CA GLY A 127 -6.95 5.97 -12.67
C GLY A 127 -6.20 4.81 -13.35
N VAL A 128 -5.28 4.14 -12.65
CA VAL A 128 -4.67 2.89 -13.14
C VAL A 128 -5.63 1.73 -12.93
N ILE A 129 -5.73 0.88 -13.96
CA ILE A 129 -6.45 -0.40 -13.88
C ILE A 129 -5.41 -1.46 -13.52
N HIS A 130 -5.63 -2.12 -12.40
CA HIS A 130 -4.89 -3.31 -12.01
C HIS A 130 -5.61 -4.53 -12.54
N ASP A 131 -4.87 -5.37 -13.28
CA ASP A 131 -5.35 -6.70 -13.64
C ASP A 131 -5.18 -7.61 -12.42
N ASN A 132 -6.31 -8.03 -11.83
CA ASN A 132 -6.35 -9.00 -10.75
C ASN A 132 -7.28 -10.17 -11.12
N THR A 133 -7.36 -10.55 -12.41
CA THR A 133 -8.19 -11.70 -12.82
C THR A 133 -7.71 -13.03 -12.26
N ALA A 134 -6.43 -13.14 -11.84
CA ALA A 134 -5.89 -14.33 -11.20
C ALA A 134 -6.01 -14.32 -9.65
N ASN A 135 -6.55 -13.24 -9.07
CA ASN A 135 -6.67 -13.03 -7.62
C ASN A 135 -5.33 -13.15 -6.85
N ASP A 136 -4.23 -12.83 -7.50
CA ASP A 136 -2.87 -12.87 -6.98
C ASP A 136 -2.32 -11.48 -6.63
N LEU A 137 -3.00 -10.39 -7.02
CA LEU A 137 -2.60 -9.04 -6.68
C LEU A 137 -2.65 -8.83 -5.16
N GLN A 138 -1.48 -8.55 -4.60
CA GLN A 138 -1.28 -8.25 -3.19
C GLN A 138 -0.71 -6.84 -3.07
N PHE A 139 -1.26 -6.06 -2.14
CA PHE A 139 -0.63 -4.82 -1.70
C PHE A 139 0.27 -5.09 -0.51
N TYR A 140 1.43 -4.48 -0.52
CA TYR A 140 2.44 -4.52 0.52
C TYR A 140 2.55 -3.15 1.17
N VAL A 141 2.79 -3.15 2.47
CA VAL A 141 3.34 -2.00 3.17
C VAL A 141 4.85 -2.14 3.16
N ASN A 142 5.55 -1.09 2.77
CA ASN A 142 7.00 -1.04 2.70
C ASN A 142 7.48 0.05 3.66
N VAL A 143 8.53 -0.23 4.43
CA VAL A 143 9.08 0.69 5.42
C VAL A 143 10.59 0.79 5.23
N LEU A 144 11.09 2.02 5.26
CA LEU A 144 12.50 2.32 5.44
C LEU A 144 12.72 2.86 6.85
N ILE A 145 13.83 2.49 7.48
CA ILE A 145 14.31 3.03 8.75
C ILE A 145 15.70 3.58 8.53
N ASP A 146 15.95 4.79 9.01
CA ASP A 146 17.26 5.42 8.89
C ASP A 146 18.36 4.53 9.50
N ASP A 147 19.49 4.38 8.79
CA ASP A 147 20.63 3.52 9.18
C ASP A 147 21.11 3.77 10.61
N ALA A 148 21.13 5.03 11.06
CA ALA A 148 21.53 5.39 12.42
C ALA A 148 20.54 4.94 13.51
N ALA A 149 19.31 4.57 13.14
CA ALA A 149 18.23 4.23 14.06
C ALA A 149 18.06 2.72 14.29
N ILE A 150 18.78 1.88 13.54
CA ILE A 150 18.71 0.42 13.55
C ILE A 150 20.12 -0.20 13.66
N SER A 151 20.24 -1.36 14.30
CA SER A 151 21.54 -2.05 14.44
C SER A 151 21.41 -3.58 14.41
N GLY A 152 20.50 -4.07 13.58
CA GLY A 152 20.13 -5.48 13.44
C GLY A 152 18.70 -5.63 12.90
N GLU A 153 18.25 -6.86 12.73
CA GLU A 153 16.85 -7.14 12.38
C GLU A 153 15.91 -6.72 13.52
N VAL A 154 14.81 -6.07 13.17
CA VAL A 154 13.78 -5.60 14.11
C VAL A 154 12.39 -5.83 13.55
N ASP A 155 11.42 -6.01 14.42
CA ASP A 155 10.01 -6.13 14.09
C ASP A 155 9.27 -4.85 14.45
N LEU A 156 8.58 -4.30 13.46
CA LEU A 156 7.66 -3.18 13.63
C LEU A 156 6.22 -3.68 13.62
N LEU A 157 5.38 -3.09 14.46
CA LEU A 157 3.94 -3.34 14.51
C LEU A 157 3.19 -2.16 13.89
N LEU A 158 2.54 -2.40 12.76
CA LEU A 158 1.68 -1.45 12.08
C LEU A 158 0.25 -1.51 12.64
N ASN A 159 -0.22 -0.35 13.09
CA ASN A 159 -1.57 -0.14 13.56
C ASN A 159 -2.23 1.02 12.78
N GLY A 160 -3.47 0.85 12.34
CA GLY A 160 -4.18 1.91 11.63
C GLY A 160 -5.25 1.42 10.68
N HIS A 161 -5.54 2.21 9.66
CA HIS A 161 -6.45 1.83 8.60
C HIS A 161 -6.14 2.55 7.29
N MET A 162 -6.62 1.95 6.20
CA MET A 162 -6.66 2.55 4.86
C MET A 162 -8.06 2.41 4.29
N GLU A 163 -8.63 3.52 3.81
CA GLU A 163 -9.81 3.52 2.96
C GLU A 163 -9.37 3.54 1.50
N VAL A 164 -9.88 2.61 0.70
CA VAL A 164 -9.63 2.54 -0.73
C VAL A 164 -10.96 2.67 -1.47
N LEU A 165 -11.01 3.58 -2.44
CA LEU A 165 -12.13 3.74 -3.36
C LEU A 165 -11.77 3.10 -4.70
N TYR A 166 -12.54 2.09 -5.10
CA TYR A 166 -12.28 1.36 -6.33
C TYR A 166 -13.56 0.94 -7.06
N THR A 167 -13.40 0.54 -8.33
CA THR A 167 -14.44 -0.05 -9.16
C THR A 167 -13.92 -1.33 -9.79
N VAL A 168 -14.68 -2.41 -9.71
CA VAL A 168 -14.42 -3.64 -10.45
C VAL A 168 -15.05 -3.51 -11.84
N LEU A 169 -14.22 -3.57 -12.88
CA LEU A 169 -14.61 -3.37 -14.28
C LEU A 169 -15.06 -4.66 -14.98
N GLY A 170 -14.85 -5.81 -14.35
CA GLY A 170 -15.08 -7.15 -14.92
C GLY A 170 -13.76 -7.90 -15.13
N ASP A 171 -13.85 -9.13 -15.60
CA ASP A 171 -12.76 -10.11 -15.74
C ASP A 171 -12.54 -10.58 -17.21
N ASP A 172 -13.44 -10.18 -18.13
CA ASP A 172 -13.46 -10.54 -19.56
C ASP A 172 -12.83 -9.48 -20.50
#